data_AF-A0A923ZV57-F1
#
_entry.id   AF-A0A923ZV57-F1
#
_cell.length_a   1.000
_cell.length_b   1.000
_cell.length_c   1.000
_cell.angle_alpha   90.00
_cell.angle_beta   90.00
_cell.angle_gamma   90.00
#
_symmetry.space_group_name_H-M   'P 1'
#
loop_
_entity.id
_entity.type
_entity.pdbx_description
1 polymer ?
#
loop_
_entity_poly.entity_id
_entity_poly.type
_entity_poly.pdbx_seq_one_letter_code
_entity_poly.pdbx_strand_id
1 'polypeptide(L)'
;MLLKDNPGLDPKEIEQLKAECKADGKKFVYFEDELGDEPDNVEEFVHVQFVGNYKGQEAIFDAVIYSLRLHFNSIVYETAERKALKTYPLYVPMENRDETYEPNEDMDEEVELYITELIEEIEENEEVKLSEHLEVDENFEFGIGLDICLNVDEIDDAVVTKFVDEYLAGTIKLDPTMYSFKSEYED
;
A
#
# COMPACT_ATOMS: atom_id res chain seq x y z
N MET A 1 12.52 -1.99 -18.10
CA MET A 1 12.53 -2.81 -19.34
C MET A 1 11.66 -2.14 -20.40
N LEU A 2 11.82 -2.44 -21.69
CA LEU A 2 10.79 -2.06 -22.68
C LEU A 2 9.56 -2.95 -22.41
N LEU A 3 8.34 -2.41 -22.50
CA LEU A 3 7.08 -3.15 -22.30
C LEU A 3 7.05 -4.55 -22.97
N LYS A 4 7.80 -4.76 -24.06
CA LYS A 4 7.82 -6.01 -24.83
C LYS A 4 8.38 -7.24 -24.11
N ASP A 5 9.16 -7.08 -23.04
CA ASP A 5 9.76 -8.20 -22.29
C ASP A 5 9.13 -8.38 -20.90
N ASN A 6 8.01 -7.69 -20.61
CA ASN A 6 7.31 -7.78 -19.34
C ASN A 6 6.47 -9.09 -19.30
N PRO A 7 6.72 -10.03 -18.35
CA PRO A 7 6.02 -11.30 -18.28
C PRO A 7 4.50 -11.18 -18.07
N GLY A 8 4.03 -10.13 -17.39
CA GLY A 8 2.59 -9.90 -17.19
C GLY A 8 1.85 -9.45 -18.46
N LEU A 9 2.55 -9.33 -19.59
CA LEU A 9 1.97 -9.17 -20.93
C LEU A 9 2.06 -10.44 -21.79
N ASP A 10 2.66 -11.52 -21.28
CA ASP A 10 2.76 -12.80 -22.00
C ASP A 10 1.37 -13.47 -22.04
N PRO A 11 0.85 -13.83 -23.22
CA PRO A 11 -0.43 -14.53 -23.35
C PRO A 11 -0.54 -15.81 -22.53
N LYS A 12 0.57 -16.52 -22.26
CA LYS A 12 0.55 -17.75 -21.46
C LYS A 12 0.27 -17.45 -19.99
N GLU A 13 0.96 -16.47 -19.43
CA GLU A 13 0.77 -16.04 -18.04
C GLU A 13 -0.66 -15.49 -17.86
N ILE A 14 -1.13 -14.70 -18.82
CA ILE A 14 -2.51 -14.18 -18.84
C ILE A 14 -3.54 -15.31 -18.85
N GLU A 15 -3.38 -16.31 -19.72
CA GLU A 15 -4.32 -17.45 -19.78
C GLU A 15 -4.25 -18.34 -18.54
N GLN A 16 -3.08 -18.46 -17.92
CA GLN A 16 -2.93 -19.14 -16.64
C GLN A 16 -3.71 -18.42 -15.53
N LEU A 17 -3.48 -17.12 -15.35
CA LEU A 17 -4.18 -16.34 -14.33
C LEU A 17 -5.70 -16.35 -14.53
N LYS A 18 -6.18 -16.28 -15.78
CA LYS A 18 -7.62 -16.46 -16.08
C LYS A 18 -8.15 -17.82 -15.66
N ALA A 19 -7.37 -18.88 -15.82
CA ALA A 19 -7.78 -20.23 -15.44
C ALA A 19 -7.90 -20.35 -13.91
N GLU A 20 -6.97 -19.75 -13.16
CA GLU A 20 -6.99 -19.67 -11.70
C GLU A 20 -8.20 -18.88 -11.21
N CYS A 21 -8.39 -17.64 -11.70
CA CYS A 21 -9.58 -16.82 -11.43
C CYS A 21 -10.89 -17.60 -11.65
N LYS A 22 -10.98 -18.35 -12.75
CA LYS A 22 -12.16 -19.14 -13.11
C LYS A 22 -12.37 -20.35 -12.19
N ALA A 23 -11.30 -20.98 -11.71
CA ALA A 23 -11.39 -22.10 -10.77
C ALA A 23 -12.03 -21.64 -9.44
N ASP A 24 -11.68 -20.43 -9.00
CA ASP A 24 -12.17 -19.84 -7.74
C ASP A 24 -13.48 -19.06 -7.91
N GLY A 25 -13.94 -18.88 -9.15
CA GLY A 25 -15.17 -18.14 -9.45
C GLY A 25 -15.06 -16.63 -9.21
N LYS A 26 -13.83 -16.10 -9.13
CA LYS A 26 -13.52 -14.68 -8.94
C LYS A 26 -12.89 -14.08 -10.22
N LYS A 27 -12.71 -12.77 -10.24
CA LYS A 27 -12.03 -12.06 -11.35
C LYS A 27 -10.56 -11.75 -11.06
N PHE A 28 -10.11 -12.11 -9.87
CA PHE A 28 -8.79 -11.84 -9.33
C PHE A 28 -8.37 -13.04 -8.47
N VAL A 29 -7.08 -13.13 -8.20
CA VAL A 29 -6.49 -14.03 -7.21
C VAL A 29 -5.75 -13.17 -6.18
N TYR A 30 -5.66 -13.66 -4.95
CA TYR A 30 -4.79 -13.08 -3.94
C TYR A 30 -3.37 -13.60 -4.17
N PHE A 31 -2.36 -12.76 -3.88
CA PHE A 31 -0.97 -13.22 -3.91
C PHE A 31 -0.73 -14.09 -2.66
N GLU A 32 -0.54 -15.40 -2.88
CA GLU A 32 -0.52 -16.41 -1.79
C GLU A 32 0.70 -16.28 -0.85
N ASP A 33 1.83 -15.74 -1.32
CA ASP A 33 3.10 -15.73 -0.55
C ASP A 33 3.16 -14.66 0.56
N GLU A 34 2.32 -13.62 0.52
CA GLU A 34 2.23 -12.60 1.58
C GLU A 34 1.18 -12.94 2.64
N LEU A 35 0.33 -13.93 2.37
CA LEU A 35 -0.72 -14.43 3.25
C LEU A 35 -0.25 -15.74 3.91
N GLY A 36 0.82 -15.68 4.72
CA GLY A 36 1.17 -16.80 5.59
C GLY A 36 -0.07 -17.28 6.35
N ASP A 37 -0.25 -18.60 6.53
CA ASP A 37 -1.38 -19.38 7.09
C ASP A 37 -2.14 -18.80 8.32
N GLU A 38 -2.49 -17.52 8.33
CA GLU A 38 -3.21 -16.81 9.35
C GLU A 38 -4.62 -16.52 8.81
N PRO A 39 -5.65 -17.15 9.40
CA PRO A 39 -7.01 -17.10 8.86
C PRO A 39 -7.70 -15.73 8.97
N ASP A 40 -7.04 -14.70 9.52
CA ASP A 40 -7.67 -13.45 9.97
C ASP A 40 -6.87 -12.15 9.66
N ASN A 41 -5.77 -12.16 8.91
CA ASN A 41 -4.94 -10.95 8.75
C ASN A 41 -4.79 -10.47 7.31
N VAL A 42 -5.74 -9.64 6.85
CA VAL A 42 -5.42 -8.40 6.13
C VAL A 42 -6.64 -7.47 6.13
N GLU A 43 -6.79 -6.70 7.21
CA GLU A 43 -7.89 -5.74 7.32
C GLU A 43 -7.55 -4.42 6.61
N GLU A 44 -6.30 -4.02 6.43
CA GLU A 44 -5.97 -2.68 5.88
C GLU A 44 -5.13 -2.67 4.59
N PHE A 45 -4.76 -3.83 4.07
CA PHE A 45 -3.87 -3.97 2.91
C PHE A 45 -4.15 -5.29 2.20
N VAL A 46 -4.20 -5.38 0.88
CA VAL A 46 -4.21 -6.65 0.17
C VAL A 46 -3.43 -6.53 -1.12
N HIS A 47 -2.85 -7.65 -1.54
CA HIS A 47 -2.19 -7.80 -2.83
C HIS A 47 -2.98 -8.77 -3.70
N VAL A 48 -3.45 -8.30 -4.86
CA VAL A 48 -4.23 -9.09 -5.80
C VAL A 48 -3.73 -8.95 -7.23
N GLN A 49 -3.93 -10.00 -8.01
CA GLN A 49 -3.68 -9.98 -9.44
C GLN A 49 -4.97 -10.25 -10.21
N PHE A 50 -5.18 -9.52 -11.31
CA PHE A 50 -6.33 -9.73 -12.19
C PHE A 50 -6.00 -9.38 -13.64
N VAL A 51 -6.77 -9.94 -14.57
CA VAL A 51 -6.58 -9.64 -16.00
C VAL A 51 -7.53 -8.54 -16.44
N GLY A 52 -6.99 -7.54 -17.13
CA GLY A 52 -7.77 -6.48 -17.74
C GLY A 52 -7.20 -6.03 -19.09
N ASN A 53 -7.75 -4.95 -19.62
CA ASN A 53 -7.25 -4.33 -20.85
C ASN A 53 -6.47 -3.05 -20.52
N TYR A 54 -5.21 -3.00 -20.92
CA TYR A 54 -4.39 -1.80 -20.88
C TYR A 54 -4.06 -1.33 -22.30
N LYS A 55 -4.49 -0.12 -22.66
CA LYS A 55 -4.21 0.52 -23.96
C LYS A 55 -4.52 -0.38 -25.18
N GLY A 56 -5.55 -1.21 -25.10
CA GLY A 56 -5.96 -2.10 -26.19
C GLY A 56 -5.30 -3.48 -26.19
N GLN A 57 -4.43 -3.77 -25.23
CA GLN A 57 -3.79 -5.08 -25.04
C GLN A 57 -4.23 -5.69 -23.71
N GLU A 58 -4.41 -7.02 -23.67
CA GLU A 58 -4.62 -7.71 -22.39
C GLU A 58 -3.33 -7.68 -21.56
N ALA A 59 -3.48 -7.41 -20.27
CA ALA A 59 -2.39 -7.34 -19.33
C ALA A 59 -2.84 -7.89 -17.97
N ILE A 60 -1.90 -8.46 -17.24
CA ILE A 60 -2.04 -8.68 -15.81
C ILE A 60 -1.88 -7.33 -15.11
N PHE A 61 -2.84 -6.99 -14.26
CA PHE A 61 -2.72 -5.92 -13.28
C PHE A 61 -2.28 -6.55 -11.97
N ASP A 62 -1.20 -6.02 -11.44
CA ASP A 62 -0.64 -6.38 -10.15
C ASP A 62 -0.97 -5.23 -9.20
N ALA A 63 -1.90 -5.46 -8.28
CA ALA A 63 -2.59 -4.40 -7.57
C ALA A 63 -2.45 -4.55 -6.07
N VAL A 64 -1.92 -3.50 -5.45
CA VAL A 64 -1.86 -3.34 -4.01
C VAL A 64 -2.96 -2.37 -3.60
N ILE A 65 -3.87 -2.81 -2.73
CA ILE A 65 -5.01 -2.02 -2.26
C ILE A 65 -4.88 -1.86 -0.75
N TYR A 66 -4.92 -0.64 -0.24
CA TYR A 66 -4.81 -0.36 1.19
C TYR A 66 -5.73 0.75 1.68
N SER A 67 -5.96 0.77 2.99
CA SER A 67 -6.78 1.79 3.65
C SER A 67 -6.08 3.15 3.64
N LEU A 68 -6.87 4.21 3.51
CA LEU A 68 -6.38 5.59 3.63
C LEU A 68 -5.77 5.86 5.02
N ARG A 69 -6.23 5.12 6.04
CA ARG A 69 -5.70 5.19 7.40
C ARG A 69 -4.29 4.62 7.49
N LEU A 70 -4.04 3.45 6.92
CA LEU A 70 -2.70 2.85 6.87
C LEU A 70 -1.71 3.79 6.16
N HIS A 71 -2.11 4.35 5.02
CA HIS A 71 -1.30 5.32 4.29
C HIS A 71 -1.04 6.60 5.10
N PHE A 72 -2.07 7.12 5.76
CA PHE A 72 -1.93 8.28 6.64
C PHE A 72 -0.91 8.04 7.74
N ASN A 73 -0.99 6.90 8.42
CA ASN A 73 -0.07 6.54 9.51
C ASN A 73 1.38 6.48 9.02
N SER A 74 1.62 5.91 7.82
CA SER A 74 2.93 5.90 7.19
C SER A 74 3.46 7.31 6.91
N ILE A 75 2.66 8.18 6.29
CA ILE A 75 3.07 9.56 5.98
C ILE A 75 3.31 10.40 7.24
N VAL A 76 2.50 10.20 8.29
CA VAL A 76 2.67 10.87 9.58
C VAL A 76 3.97 10.41 10.25
N TYR A 77 4.22 9.11 10.30
CA TYR A 77 5.46 8.55 10.84
C TYR A 77 6.69 9.07 10.10
N GLU A 78 6.72 8.99 8.77
CA GLU A 78 7.84 9.53 7.97
C GLU A 78 8.05 11.02 8.20
N THR A 79 6.96 11.77 8.42
CA THR A 79 7.03 13.21 8.70
C THR A 79 7.59 13.49 10.09
N ALA A 80 7.19 12.70 11.09
CA ALA A 80 7.73 12.76 12.44
C ALA A 80 9.21 12.37 12.46
N GLU A 81 9.60 11.26 11.83
CA GLU A 81 10.99 10.82 11.75
C GLU A 81 11.88 11.88 11.08
N ARG A 82 11.41 12.48 9.98
CA ARG A 82 12.13 13.57 9.30
C ARG A 82 12.26 14.83 10.16
N LYS A 83 11.30 15.10 11.05
CA LYS A 83 11.41 16.18 12.05
C LYS A 83 12.40 15.77 13.15
N ALA A 84 12.36 14.53 13.63
CA ALA A 84 13.27 13.99 14.64
C ALA A 84 14.73 14.03 14.20
N LEU A 85 15.03 13.63 12.96
CA LEU A 85 16.39 13.66 12.39
C LEU A 85 17.01 15.07 12.34
N LYS A 86 16.20 16.13 12.35
CA LYS A 86 16.71 17.51 12.45
C LYS A 86 17.21 17.84 13.86
N THR A 87 16.59 17.24 14.88
CA THR A 87 16.96 17.41 16.29
C THR A 87 18.07 16.42 16.68
N TYR A 88 18.00 15.19 16.18
CA TYR A 88 18.90 14.08 16.47
C TYR A 88 19.64 13.62 15.20
N PRO A 89 20.62 14.41 14.70
CA PRO A 89 21.30 14.10 13.44
C PRO A 89 22.23 12.88 13.50
N LEU A 90 22.46 12.32 14.70
CA LEU A 90 23.24 11.10 14.90
C LEU A 90 22.37 9.84 14.95
N TYR A 91 21.05 9.99 15.01
CA TYR A 91 20.12 8.88 14.94
C TYR A 91 20.13 8.27 13.55
N VAL A 92 20.12 6.94 13.49
CA VAL A 92 20.03 6.17 12.24
C VAL A 92 18.70 5.43 12.25
N PRO A 93 17.75 5.80 11.37
CA PRO A 93 16.48 5.09 11.19
C PRO A 93 16.67 3.61 10.93
N MET A 94 15.74 2.77 11.38
CA MET A 94 15.87 1.31 11.25
C MET A 94 16.13 0.86 9.80
N GLU A 95 15.46 1.47 8.84
CA GLU A 95 15.61 1.15 7.40
C GLU A 95 17.02 1.45 6.86
N ASN A 96 17.75 2.36 7.53
CA ASN A 96 19.10 2.76 7.14
C ASN A 96 20.19 2.07 7.98
N ARG A 97 19.81 1.20 8.92
CA ARG A 97 20.78 0.42 9.72
C ARG A 97 21.32 -0.72 8.88
N ASP A 98 22.64 -0.80 8.76
CA ASP A 98 23.33 -1.92 8.14
C ASP A 98 23.99 -2.82 9.18
N GLU A 99 24.70 -3.86 8.72
CA GLU A 99 25.42 -4.81 9.58
C GLU A 99 26.53 -4.16 10.44
N THR A 100 26.90 -2.91 10.18
CA THR A 100 27.94 -2.16 10.88
C THR A 100 27.38 -1.18 11.91
N TYR A 101 26.06 -1.03 11.99
CA TYR A 101 25.41 -0.17 12.96
C TYR A 101 25.64 -0.66 14.40
N GLU A 102 26.13 0.23 15.27
CA GLU A 102 26.24 0.00 16.70
C GLU A 102 25.08 0.70 17.42
N PRO A 103 24.15 -0.05 18.07
CA PRO A 103 23.02 0.54 18.76
C PRO A 103 23.44 1.45 19.91
N ASN A 104 22.76 2.60 20.03
CA ASN A 104 22.84 3.46 21.19
C ASN A 104 21.47 3.50 21.85
N GLU A 105 21.22 2.52 22.74
CA GLU A 105 19.90 2.28 23.35
C GLU A 105 19.30 3.53 24.00
N ASP A 106 20.10 4.31 24.75
CA ASP A 106 19.63 5.54 25.42
C ASP A 106 19.15 6.60 24.41
N MET A 107 19.87 6.77 23.29
CA MET A 107 19.49 7.73 22.25
C MET A 107 18.32 7.22 21.41
N ASP A 108 18.30 5.92 21.11
CA ASP A 108 17.23 5.30 20.33
C ASP A 108 15.89 5.45 21.07
N GLU A 109 15.84 5.15 22.37
CA GLU A 109 14.65 5.32 23.20
C GLU A 109 14.20 6.79 23.28
N GLU A 110 15.15 7.72 23.46
CA GLU A 110 14.84 9.17 23.47
C GLU A 110 14.24 9.64 22.13
N VAL A 111 14.78 9.15 21.00
CA VAL A 111 14.29 9.51 19.67
C VAL A 111 12.93 8.90 19.39
N GLU A 112 12.69 7.65 19.79
CA GLU A 112 11.38 6.99 19.63
C GLU A 112 10.27 7.72 20.42
N LEU A 113 10.56 8.13 21.66
CA LEU A 113 9.65 8.96 22.45
C LEU A 113 9.38 10.30 21.75
N TYR A 114 10.43 10.96 21.24
CA TYR A 114 10.28 12.22 20.52
C TYR A 114 9.50 12.08 19.21
N ILE A 115 9.67 10.98 18.47
CA ILE A 115 8.88 10.67 17.27
C ILE A 115 7.41 10.52 17.67
N THR A 116 7.11 9.83 18.77
CA THR A 116 5.74 9.67 19.28
C THR A 116 5.09 11.03 19.58
N GLU A 117 5.79 11.91 20.32
CA GLU A 117 5.32 13.28 20.59
C GLU A 117 5.08 14.09 19.30
N LEU A 118 5.95 13.93 18.29
CA LEU A 118 5.80 14.61 17.00
C LEU A 118 4.61 14.07 16.19
N ILE A 119 4.31 12.78 16.28
CA ILE A 119 3.13 12.17 15.66
C ILE A 119 1.87 12.79 16.25
N GLU A 120 1.76 12.84 17.59
CA GLU A 120 0.65 13.49 18.28
C GLU A 120 0.49 14.95 17.84
N GLU A 121 1.59 15.72 17.80
CA GLU A 121 1.55 17.12 17.34
C GLU A 121 1.05 17.25 15.87
N ILE A 122 1.53 16.38 14.98
CA ILE A 122 1.15 16.36 13.56
C ILE A 122 -0.34 16.06 13.39
N GLU A 123 -0.85 15.06 14.11
CA GLU A 123 -2.25 14.66 14.09
C GLU A 123 -3.15 15.73 14.73
N GLU A 124 -2.75 16.29 15.87
CA GLU A 124 -3.49 17.34 16.58
C GLU A 124 -3.67 18.60 15.71
N ASN A 125 -2.61 19.00 15.03
CA ASN A 125 -2.58 20.17 14.16
C ASN A 125 -3.12 19.90 12.73
N GLU A 126 -3.51 18.67 12.43
CA GLU A 126 -3.94 18.21 11.10
C GLU A 126 -2.94 18.61 9.99
N GLU A 127 -1.63 18.48 10.26
CA GLU A 127 -0.58 18.87 9.30
C GLU A 127 -0.57 17.99 8.05
N VAL A 128 -0.99 16.73 8.18
CA VAL A 128 -1.15 15.77 7.09
C VAL A 128 -2.63 15.64 6.75
N LYS A 129 -2.94 15.75 5.47
CA LYS A 129 -4.27 15.44 4.93
C LYS A 129 -4.12 14.72 3.60
N LEU A 130 -4.88 13.64 3.41
CA LEU A 130 -4.76 12.76 2.25
C LEU A 130 -6.15 12.45 1.69
N SER A 131 -6.22 12.14 0.40
CA SER A 131 -7.43 11.65 -0.25
C SER A 131 -7.18 10.28 -0.84
N GLU A 132 -8.25 9.59 -1.22
CA GLU A 132 -8.14 8.39 -2.03
C GLU A 132 -7.34 8.68 -3.31
N HIS A 133 -6.56 7.68 -3.74
CA HIS A 133 -5.76 7.78 -4.96
C HIS A 133 -5.61 6.42 -5.62
N LEU A 134 -5.32 6.47 -6.92
CA LEU A 134 -4.96 5.31 -7.74
C LEU A 134 -3.78 5.74 -8.59
N GLU A 135 -2.64 5.09 -8.39
CA GLU A 135 -1.44 5.27 -9.20
C GLU A 135 -1.24 4.05 -10.11
N VAL A 136 -0.78 4.31 -11.33
CA VAL A 136 -0.54 3.28 -12.35
C VAL A 136 0.94 3.31 -12.72
N ASP A 137 1.64 2.21 -12.49
CA ASP A 137 3.01 2.03 -12.93
C ASP A 137 3.09 1.13 -14.17
N GLU A 138 3.34 1.76 -15.33
CA GLU A 138 3.56 1.07 -16.60
C GLU A 138 4.93 0.42 -16.73
N ASN A 139 5.87 0.77 -15.84
CA ASN A 139 7.24 0.25 -15.85
C ASN A 139 7.43 -0.88 -14.84
N PHE A 140 6.35 -1.30 -14.18
CA PHE A 140 6.35 -2.39 -13.21
C PHE A 140 6.91 -3.68 -13.83
N GLU A 141 7.54 -4.50 -13.00
CA GLU A 141 8.32 -5.66 -13.47
C GLU A 141 7.44 -6.81 -13.98
N PHE A 142 6.20 -6.91 -13.47
CA PHE A 142 5.24 -7.95 -13.84
C PHE A 142 3.84 -7.38 -14.08
N GLY A 143 3.52 -7.11 -15.34
CA GLY A 143 2.25 -6.55 -15.77
C GLY A 143 2.21 -5.03 -15.61
N ILE A 144 1.04 -4.52 -15.22
CA ILE A 144 0.82 -3.12 -14.88
C ILE A 144 0.62 -3.02 -13.38
N GLY A 145 1.51 -2.28 -12.71
CA GLY A 145 1.41 -2.04 -11.27
C GLY A 145 0.28 -1.08 -10.97
N LEU A 146 -0.53 -1.39 -9.97
CA LEU A 146 -1.54 -0.50 -9.43
C LEU A 146 -1.32 -0.32 -7.93
N ASP A 147 -1.32 0.92 -7.50
CA ASP A 147 -1.27 1.31 -6.10
C ASP A 147 -2.58 2.05 -5.79
N ILE A 148 -3.39 1.50 -4.88
CA ILE A 148 -4.75 1.97 -4.63
C ILE A 148 -4.96 2.23 -3.14
N CYS A 149 -5.28 3.48 -2.84
CA CYS A 149 -5.60 3.92 -1.50
C CYS A 149 -7.09 4.28 -1.41
N LEU A 150 -7.83 3.58 -0.55
CA LEU A 150 -9.29 3.73 -0.39
C LEU A 150 -9.64 4.15 1.04
N ASN A 151 -10.60 5.06 1.19
CA ASN A 151 -11.10 5.48 2.49
C ASN A 151 -12.21 4.53 2.95
N VAL A 152 -11.80 3.35 3.40
CA VAL A 152 -12.64 2.31 3.98
C VAL A 152 -12.01 1.82 5.28
N ASP A 153 -12.84 1.28 6.17
CA ASP A 153 -12.36 0.75 7.45
C ASP A 153 -11.49 -0.50 7.23
N GLU A 154 -11.93 -1.38 6.32
CA GLU A 154 -11.25 -2.63 6.01
C GLU A 154 -11.23 -2.94 4.50
N ILE A 155 -10.18 -3.63 4.03
CA ILE A 155 -10.00 -4.10 2.64
C ILE A 155 -10.48 -5.55 2.52
N ASP A 156 -11.77 -5.75 2.75
CA ASP A 156 -12.39 -7.07 2.64
C ASP A 156 -12.62 -7.54 1.18
N ASP A 157 -13.04 -8.79 1.01
CA ASP A 157 -13.32 -9.38 -0.31
C ASP A 157 -14.39 -8.59 -1.12
N ALA A 158 -15.30 -7.90 -0.44
CA ALA A 158 -16.33 -7.09 -1.10
C ALA A 158 -15.74 -5.77 -1.62
N VAL A 159 -14.84 -5.13 -0.88
CA VAL A 159 -14.07 -3.96 -1.32
C VAL A 159 -13.22 -4.32 -2.53
N VAL A 160 -12.46 -5.41 -2.45
CA VAL A 160 -11.61 -5.88 -3.56
C VAL A 160 -12.45 -6.21 -4.80
N THR A 161 -13.54 -6.97 -4.64
CA THR A 161 -14.43 -7.32 -5.74
C THR A 161 -15.02 -6.08 -6.40
N LYS A 162 -15.49 -5.12 -5.60
CA LYS A 162 -16.03 -3.85 -6.11
C LYS A 162 -14.97 -3.07 -6.87
N PHE A 163 -13.76 -2.94 -6.32
CA PHE A 163 -12.66 -2.25 -6.97
C PHE A 163 -12.33 -2.87 -8.33
N VAL A 164 -12.10 -4.19 -8.39
CA VAL A 164 -11.75 -4.90 -9.63
C VAL A 164 -12.87 -4.75 -10.66
N ASP A 165 -14.13 -4.85 -10.25
CA ASP A 165 -15.29 -4.67 -11.14
C ASP A 165 -15.35 -3.25 -11.73
N GLU A 166 -15.18 -2.23 -10.88
CA GLU A 166 -15.20 -0.83 -11.31
C GLU A 166 -13.99 -0.48 -12.17
N TYR A 167 -12.81 -1.03 -11.86
CA TYR A 167 -11.58 -0.85 -12.64
C TYR A 167 -11.76 -1.39 -14.05
N LEU A 168 -12.20 -2.64 -14.17
CA LEU A 168 -12.41 -3.30 -15.47
C LEU A 168 -13.54 -2.66 -16.28
N ALA A 169 -14.55 -2.09 -15.61
CA ALA A 169 -15.63 -1.36 -16.27
C ALA A 169 -15.23 0.08 -16.67
N GLY A 170 -14.09 0.59 -16.18
CA GLY A 170 -13.69 1.98 -16.36
C GLY A 170 -14.61 2.98 -15.64
N THR A 171 -15.18 2.58 -14.50
CA THR A 171 -16.17 3.35 -13.75
C THR A 171 -15.72 3.81 -12.37
N ILE A 172 -14.46 3.57 -12.00
CA ILE A 172 -13.90 4.01 -10.71
C ILE A 172 -14.17 5.49 -10.47
N LYS A 173 -14.58 5.79 -9.24
CA LYS A 173 -14.70 7.14 -8.72
C LYS A 173 -14.11 7.17 -7.32
N LEU A 174 -12.98 7.84 -7.20
CA LEU A 174 -12.31 8.09 -5.94
C LEU A 174 -12.92 9.30 -5.24
N ASP A 175 -12.96 9.27 -3.92
CA ASP A 175 -13.38 10.37 -3.06
C ASP A 175 -12.27 11.45 -2.99
N PRO A 176 -12.51 12.67 -3.50
CA PRO A 176 -11.54 13.75 -3.46
C PRO A 176 -11.45 14.45 -2.07
N THR A 177 -12.24 14.00 -1.09
CA THR A 177 -12.23 14.57 0.25
C THR A 177 -10.87 14.36 0.90
N MET A 178 -10.34 15.41 1.54
CA MET A 178 -9.07 15.37 2.25
C MET A 178 -9.33 14.99 3.72
N TYR A 179 -8.88 13.80 4.12
CA TYR A 179 -9.03 13.23 5.45
C TYR A 179 -7.75 13.43 6.28
N SER A 180 -7.94 13.56 7.59
CA SER A 180 -6.91 13.47 8.62
C SER A 180 -7.46 12.54 9.70
N PHE A 181 -6.58 11.74 10.28
CA PHE A 181 -6.93 10.82 11.35
C PHE A 181 -6.22 11.24 12.63
N LYS A 182 -6.75 10.76 13.75
CA LYS A 182 -6.12 10.85 15.06
C LYS A 182 -6.05 9.45 15.65
N SER A 183 -4.93 9.14 16.26
CA SER A 183 -4.72 7.92 17.00
C SER A 183 -5.30 8.12 18.41
N GLU A 184 -6.08 7.14 18.90
CA GLU A 184 -6.52 7.13 20.29
C GLU A 184 -5.37 6.55 21.13
N TYR A 185 -4.45 7.40 21.59
CA TYR A 185 -3.49 7.02 22.62
C TYR A 185 -4.25 6.99 23.96
N GLU A 186 -4.38 5.81 24.60
CA GLU A 186 -5.01 5.71 25.93
C GLU A 186 -4.21 6.54 26.95
N ASP A 187 -4.87 7.54 27.56
CA ASP A 187 -4.39 8.32 28.73
C ASP A 187 -4.00 7.46 29.94
#